data_AF-A0A7V8VJL2-F1
#
_entry.id   AF-A0A7V8VJL2-F1
#
_cell.length_a   1.000
_cell.length_b   1.000
_cell.length_c   1.000
_cell.angle_alpha   90.00
_cell.angle_beta   90.00
_cell.angle_gamma   90.00
#
_symmetry.space_group_name_H-M   'P 1'
#
loop_
_entity.id
_entity.type
_entity.pdbx_description
1 polymer ?
#
loop_
_entity_poly.entity_id
_entity_poly.type
_entity_poly.pdbx_seq_one_letter_code
_entity_poly.pdbx_strand_id
1 'polypeptide(L)'
;MSDLERPGIARRTAGAFGAGLVRAARSGLRAELGDRDATFIRRTGPPLRTLTRAWFRPTIRGLEHVPDAGPALLVGNHSGGNLSPDTLILALALARRQGPEREFFQLSENLLLASPWGHVARRLGAVPVNWATASSALARGA
;
A
#
# COMPACT_ATOMS: atom_id res chain seq x y z
N MET A 1 55.38 14.44 30.06
CA MET A 1 55.21 15.14 28.78
C MET A 1 54.24 14.33 27.95
N SER A 2 52.94 14.62 28.07
CA SER A 2 52.22 15.62 27.26
C SER A 2 51.74 14.94 25.96
N ASP A 3 50.56 14.33 25.96
CA ASP A 3 49.27 15.04 25.83
C ASP A 3 49.14 15.65 24.43
N LEU A 4 48.38 14.97 23.56
CA LEU A 4 47.76 15.58 22.38
C LEU A 4 46.46 14.83 22.09
N GLU A 5 45.42 15.33 22.75
CA GLU A 5 44.02 15.16 22.42
C GLU A 5 43.70 15.50 20.95
N ARG A 6 42.68 14.80 20.45
CA ARG A 6 41.90 15.20 19.27
C ARG A 6 40.85 16.24 19.68
N PRO A 7 40.45 17.13 18.75
CA PRO A 7 39.05 17.11 18.32
C PRO A 7 38.98 17.23 16.78
N GLY A 8 38.13 16.54 16.04
CA GLY A 8 36.72 16.24 16.28
C GLY A 8 35.98 16.57 14.98
N ILE A 9 36.23 15.80 13.91
CA ILE A 9 35.52 15.94 12.64
C ILE A 9 34.63 14.70 12.45
N ALA A 10 33.36 15.00 12.16
CA ALA A 10 32.35 14.12 11.58
C ALA A 10 31.80 12.98 12.46
N ARG A 11 30.86 13.35 13.33
CA ARG A 11 29.77 12.44 13.75
C ARG A 11 28.43 13.12 13.52
N ARG A 12 28.02 13.29 12.26
CA ARG A 12 26.67 13.81 11.96
C ARG A 12 26.15 13.45 10.56
N THR A 13 26.08 12.18 10.19
CA THR A 13 25.30 11.76 9.00
C THR A 13 24.68 10.35 9.05
N ALA A 14 25.04 9.47 10.00
CA ALA A 14 24.50 8.10 10.00
C ALA A 14 23.09 7.94 10.62
N GLY A 15 22.62 8.90 11.42
CA GLY A 15 21.37 8.74 12.20
C GLY A 15 20.07 8.96 11.43
N ALA A 16 20.09 9.78 10.37
CA ALA A 16 18.88 10.20 9.67
C ALA A 16 18.23 9.07 8.85
N PHE A 17 19.05 8.19 8.26
CA PHE A 17 18.57 7.07 7.46
C PHE A 17 17.94 5.96 8.34
N GLY A 18 18.60 5.62 9.46
CA GLY A 18 18.09 4.63 10.42
C GLY A 18 16.83 5.08 11.14
N ALA A 19 16.75 6.35 11.56
CA ALA A 19 15.53 6.91 12.15
C ALA A 19 14.36 6.96 11.15
N GLY A 20 14.65 7.24 9.87
CA GLY A 20 13.66 7.22 8.79
C GLY A 20 13.07 5.81 8.57
N LEU A 21 13.92 4.78 8.55
CA LEU A 21 13.49 3.38 8.45
C LEU A 21 12.66 2.93 9.66
N VAL A 22 13.09 3.27 10.88
CA VAL A 22 12.32 2.94 12.11
C VAL A 22 10.97 3.65 12.14
N ARG A 23 10.91 4.90 11.70
CA ARG A 23 9.65 5.66 11.58
C ARG A 23 8.75 5.08 10.50
N ALA A 24 9.29 4.70 9.35
CA ALA A 24 8.53 4.05 8.27
C ALA A 24 7.96 2.70 8.73
N ALA A 25 8.76 1.88 9.40
CA ALA A 25 8.32 0.62 10.00
C ALA A 25 7.19 0.81 11.03
N ARG A 26 7.31 1.80 11.92
CA ARG A 26 6.25 2.14 12.88
C ARG A 26 4.97 2.67 12.22
N SER A 27 5.10 3.37 11.08
CA SER A 27 3.93 3.83 10.33
C SER A 27 3.24 2.70 9.55
N GLY A 28 3.99 1.70 9.09
CA GLY A 28 3.43 0.50 8.48
C GLY A 28 2.57 -0.31 9.44
N LEU A 29 2.97 -0.36 10.72
CA LEU A 29 2.19 -0.97 11.82
C LEU A 29 0.90 -0.20 12.17
N ARG A 30 0.70 1.02 11.64
CA ARG A 30 -0.45 1.89 11.89
C ARG A 30 -1.24 2.20 10.63
N ALA A 31 -1.13 1.38 9.59
CA ALA A 31 -1.97 1.56 8.40
C ALA A 31 -3.44 1.45 8.80
N GLU A 32 -4.19 2.52 8.57
CA GLU A 32 -5.60 2.63 8.95
C GLU A 32 -6.48 2.70 7.70
N LEU A 33 -7.76 2.31 7.83
CA LEU A 33 -8.72 2.41 6.73
C LEU A 33 -8.83 3.84 6.17
N GLY A 34 -8.62 4.85 7.03
CA GLY A 34 -8.64 6.27 6.65
C GLY A 34 -7.43 6.74 5.82
N ASP A 35 -6.37 5.94 5.69
CA ASP A 35 -5.20 6.31 4.88
C ASP A 35 -5.49 6.25 3.37
N ARG A 36 -6.55 5.52 2.96
CA ARG A 36 -6.95 5.39 1.55
C ARG A 36 -7.41 6.73 1.02
N ASP A 37 -6.93 7.09 -0.17
CA ASP A 37 -7.17 8.42 -0.74
C ASP A 37 -7.71 8.33 -2.17
N ALA A 38 -9.01 8.58 -2.31
CA ALA A 38 -9.70 8.57 -3.60
C ALA A 38 -9.15 9.62 -4.58
N THR A 39 -8.71 10.77 -4.10
CA THR A 39 -8.09 11.81 -4.95
C THR A 39 -6.74 11.36 -5.47
N PHE A 40 -5.93 10.73 -4.61
CA PHE A 40 -4.67 10.13 -5.02
C PHE A 40 -4.88 9.03 -6.06
N ILE A 41 -5.84 8.11 -5.84
CA ILE A 41 -6.19 7.04 -6.78
C ILE A 41 -6.68 7.63 -8.12
N ARG A 42 -7.53 8.65 -8.09
CA ARG A 42 -8.01 9.33 -9.31
C ARG A 42 -6.87 9.92 -10.12
N ARG A 43 -5.88 10.53 -9.46
CA ARG A 43 -4.73 11.16 -10.11
C ARG A 43 -3.69 10.15 -10.62
N THR A 44 -3.41 9.11 -9.84
CA THR A 44 -2.30 8.18 -10.10
C THR A 44 -2.73 6.87 -10.75
N GLY A 45 -4.02 6.52 -10.67
CA GLY A 45 -4.57 5.29 -11.23
C GLY A 45 -4.40 5.18 -12.75
N PRO A 46 -4.75 6.21 -13.56
CA PRO A 46 -4.56 6.15 -15.01
C PRO A 46 -3.12 5.89 -15.46
N PRO A 47 -2.08 6.62 -14.98
CA PRO A 47 -0.71 6.33 -15.38
C PRO A 47 -0.23 4.95 -14.87
N LEU A 48 -0.56 4.56 -13.64
CA LEU A 48 -0.22 3.22 -13.12
C LEU A 48 -0.87 2.09 -13.94
N ARG A 49 -2.12 2.28 -14.38
CA ARG A 49 -2.82 1.34 -15.26
C ARG A 49 -2.13 1.24 -16.62
N THR A 50 -1.69 2.35 -17.20
CA THR A 50 -0.95 2.32 -18.47
C THR A 50 0.36 1.55 -18.32
N LEU A 51 1.12 1.82 -17.26
CA LEU A 51 2.38 1.14 -16.96
C LEU A 51 2.18 -0.37 -16.75
N THR A 52 1.22 -0.74 -15.89
CA THR A 52 0.93 -2.15 -15.60
C THR A 52 0.41 -2.90 -16.82
N ARG A 53 -0.38 -2.25 -17.68
CA ARG A 53 -0.81 -2.84 -18.96
C ARG A 53 0.34 -3.04 -19.95
N ALA A 54 1.27 -2.09 -20.05
CA ALA A 54 2.41 -2.21 -20.94
C ALA A 54 3.36 -3.34 -20.51
N TRP A 55 3.60 -3.45 -19.21
CA TRP A 55 4.55 -4.41 -18.63
C TRP A 55 3.95 -5.80 -18.44
N PHE A 56 2.86 -5.91 -17.66
CA PHE A 56 2.28 -7.20 -17.26
C PHE A 56 1.23 -7.73 -18.23
N ARG A 57 0.65 -6.85 -19.08
CA ARG A 57 -0.40 -7.20 -20.05
C ARG A 57 -1.54 -8.05 -19.44
N PRO A 58 -2.11 -7.62 -18.30
CA PRO A 58 -3.07 -8.44 -17.57
C PRO A 58 -4.37 -8.61 -18.34
N THR A 59 -4.90 -9.83 -18.31
CA THR A 59 -6.28 -10.12 -18.74
C THR A 59 -7.17 -10.16 -17.50
N ILE A 60 -8.23 -9.35 -17.49
CA ILE A 60 -9.17 -9.26 -16.37
C ILE A 60 -10.55 -9.64 -16.89
N ARG A 61 -11.23 -10.57 -16.20
CA ARG A 61 -12.54 -11.11 -16.55
C ARG A 61 -13.39 -11.20 -15.29
N GLY A 62 -14.71 -11.17 -15.42
CA GLY A 62 -15.61 -11.41 -14.29
C GLY A 62 -15.73 -10.24 -13.30
N LEU A 63 -15.26 -9.04 -13.64
CA LEU A 63 -15.40 -7.87 -12.76
C LEU A 63 -16.87 -7.47 -12.54
N GLU A 64 -17.74 -7.83 -13.49
CA GLU A 64 -19.18 -7.70 -13.43
C GLU A 64 -19.84 -8.50 -12.31
N HIS A 65 -19.17 -9.54 -11.78
CA HIS A 65 -19.66 -10.30 -10.63
C HIS A 65 -19.37 -9.61 -9.29
N VAL A 66 -18.54 -8.56 -9.28
CA VAL A 66 -18.29 -7.78 -8.07
C VAL A 66 -19.46 -6.82 -7.86
N PRO A 67 -20.15 -6.87 -6.71
CA PRO A 67 -21.27 -5.98 -6.44
C PRO A 67 -20.91 -4.51 -6.58
N ASP A 68 -21.83 -3.70 -7.12
CA ASP A 68 -21.63 -2.26 -7.27
C ASP A 68 -21.84 -1.48 -5.97
N ALA A 69 -22.52 -2.08 -5.00
CA ALA A 69 -22.78 -1.53 -3.68
C ALA A 69 -22.85 -2.64 -2.61
N GLY A 70 -22.73 -2.23 -1.34
CA GLY A 70 -22.70 -3.15 -0.20
C GLY A 70 -21.35 -3.85 -0.03
N PRO A 71 -21.10 -4.52 1.10
CA PRO A 71 -19.79 -5.10 1.40
C PRO A 71 -19.49 -6.36 0.59
N ALA A 72 -18.23 -6.57 0.21
CA ALA A 72 -17.80 -7.77 -0.50
C ALA A 72 -16.37 -8.20 -0.10
N LEU A 73 -16.21 -9.50 0.23
CA LEU A 73 -14.89 -10.09 0.46
C LEU A 73 -14.40 -10.82 -0.79
N LEU A 74 -13.38 -10.26 -1.45
CA LEU A 74 -12.71 -10.92 -2.57
C LEU A 74 -11.59 -11.81 -2.04
N VAL A 75 -11.69 -13.11 -2.32
CA VAL A 75 -10.68 -14.11 -1.95
C VAL A 75 -10.00 -14.59 -3.23
N GLY A 76 -8.68 -14.52 -3.26
CA GLY A 76 -7.88 -14.94 -4.39
C GLY A 76 -6.49 -15.39 -3.96
N ASN A 77 -5.84 -16.13 -4.85
CA ASN A 77 -4.45 -16.52 -4.65
C ASN A 77 -3.54 -15.30 -4.78
N HIS A 78 -2.50 -15.24 -3.96
CA HIS A 78 -1.46 -14.24 -4.07
C HIS A 78 -0.18 -14.87 -4.62
N SER A 79 0.19 -14.51 -5.85
CA SER A 79 1.34 -15.13 -6.54
C SER A 79 2.32 -14.06 -6.99
N GLY A 80 3.55 -14.10 -6.47
CA GLY A 80 4.59 -13.11 -6.79
C GLY A 80 5.37 -12.56 -5.59
N GLY A 81 5.10 -13.05 -4.38
CA GLY A 81 5.78 -12.59 -3.17
C GLY A 81 5.52 -11.10 -2.90
N ASN A 82 6.52 -10.36 -2.43
CA ASN A 82 6.38 -8.95 -2.06
C ASN A 82 6.26 -7.96 -3.24
N LEU A 83 6.45 -8.41 -4.49
CA LEU A 83 6.42 -7.58 -5.71
C LEU A 83 5.28 -8.00 -6.66
N SER A 84 4.32 -8.73 -6.13
CA SER A 84 3.15 -9.25 -6.81
C SER A 84 2.30 -8.10 -7.40
N PRO A 85 2.11 -8.07 -8.73
CA PRO A 85 1.36 -7.01 -9.39
C PRO A 85 -0.14 -7.26 -9.36
N ASP A 86 -0.58 -8.46 -8.96
CA ASP A 86 -1.97 -8.92 -8.92
C ASP A 86 -2.86 -7.98 -8.10
N THR A 87 -2.45 -7.63 -6.88
CA THR A 87 -3.25 -6.80 -5.98
C THR A 87 -3.35 -5.36 -6.51
N LEU A 88 -2.26 -4.81 -7.02
CA LEU A 88 -2.24 -3.48 -7.66
C LEU A 88 -3.14 -3.46 -8.90
N ILE A 89 -3.01 -4.46 -9.78
CA ILE A 89 -3.78 -4.55 -11.02
C ILE A 89 -5.27 -4.68 -10.72
N LEU A 90 -5.65 -5.53 -9.76
CA LEU A 90 -7.03 -5.69 -9.32
C LEU A 90 -7.59 -4.38 -8.74
N ALA A 91 -6.84 -3.71 -7.86
CA ALA A 91 -7.25 -2.44 -7.28
C ALA A 91 -7.51 -1.36 -8.35
N LEU A 92 -6.60 -1.24 -9.33
CA LEU A 92 -6.74 -0.32 -10.45
C LEU A 92 -7.93 -0.67 -11.35
N ALA A 93 -8.23 -1.96 -11.51
CA ALA A 93 -9.35 -2.42 -12.32
C ALA A 93 -10.70 -2.13 -11.64
N LEU A 94 -10.80 -2.38 -10.33
CA LEU A 94 -11.97 -2.04 -9.52
C LEU A 94 -12.19 -0.53 -9.47
N ALA A 95 -11.15 0.26 -9.18
CA ALA A 95 -11.24 1.72 -9.17
C ALA A 95 -11.64 2.30 -10.53
N ARG A 96 -11.25 1.66 -11.63
CA ARG A 96 -11.70 2.05 -12.98
C ARG A 96 -13.17 1.72 -13.23
N ARG A 97 -13.67 0.58 -12.73
CA ARG A 97 -15.05 0.14 -12.94
C ARG A 97 -16.05 0.89 -12.05
N GLN A 98 -15.75 0.97 -10.75
CA GLN A 98 -16.66 1.44 -9.72
C GLN A 98 -16.34 2.86 -9.23
N GLY A 99 -15.25 3.44 -9.74
CA GLY A 99 -14.75 4.74 -9.33
C GLY A 99 -13.82 4.68 -8.11
N PRO A 100 -12.99 5.71 -7.90
CA PRO A 100 -12.05 5.76 -6.77
C PRO A 100 -12.74 5.97 -5.42
N GLU A 101 -13.99 6.40 -5.40
CA GLU A 101 -14.77 6.60 -4.16
C GLU A 101 -15.24 5.28 -3.55
N ARG A 102 -15.42 4.23 -4.36
CA ARG A 102 -15.71 2.89 -3.87
C ARG A 102 -14.52 2.37 -3.09
N GLU A 103 -14.70 2.21 -1.78
CA GLU A 103 -13.66 1.69 -0.89
C GLU A 103 -13.30 0.25 -1.29
N PHE A 104 -12.00 0.01 -1.43
CA PHE A 104 -11.42 -1.31 -1.68
C PHE A 104 -10.13 -1.37 -0.87
N PHE A 105 -10.01 -2.42 -0.04
CA PHE A 105 -8.88 -2.58 0.87
C PHE A 105 -8.18 -3.92 0.64
N GLN A 106 -6.86 -3.88 0.65
CA GLN A 106 -5.99 -5.00 0.38
C GLN A 106 -5.29 -5.39 1.66
N LEU A 107 -5.58 -6.59 2.18
CA LEU A 107 -4.90 -7.11 3.35
C LEU A 107 -3.46 -7.43 2.99
N SER A 108 -2.53 -6.68 3.57
CA SER A 108 -1.12 -6.68 3.22
C SER A 108 -0.26 -7.00 4.44
N GLU A 109 0.85 -7.68 4.17
CA GLU A 109 1.88 -7.94 5.17
C GLU A 109 2.53 -6.65 5.65
N ASN A 110 2.89 -6.60 6.94
CA ASN A 110 3.48 -5.42 7.56
C ASN A 110 4.79 -4.98 6.90
N LEU A 111 5.51 -5.90 6.26
CA LEU A 111 6.75 -5.61 5.55
C LEU A 111 6.54 -4.64 4.37
N LEU A 112 5.46 -4.83 3.59
CA LEU A 112 5.10 -3.90 2.51
C LEU A 112 4.76 -2.52 3.07
N LEU A 113 3.97 -2.49 4.15
CA LEU A 113 3.52 -1.25 4.78
C LEU A 113 4.68 -0.47 5.42
N ALA A 114 5.70 -1.18 5.92
CA ALA A 114 6.93 -0.63 6.47
C ALA A 114 7.95 -0.18 5.41
N SER A 115 7.79 -0.62 4.16
CA SER A 115 8.72 -0.33 3.07
C SER A 115 8.67 1.15 2.63
N PRO A 116 9.65 1.63 1.83
CA PRO A 116 9.60 2.97 1.22
C PRO A 116 8.34 3.22 0.37
N TRP A 117 7.70 2.15 -0.13
CA TRP A 117 6.48 2.21 -0.92
C TRP A 117 5.21 2.18 -0.08
N GLY A 118 5.31 1.97 1.24
CA GLY A 118 4.19 1.83 2.16
C GLY A 118 3.24 3.04 2.15
N HIS A 119 3.76 4.26 1.99
CA HIS A 119 2.91 5.46 1.87
C HIS A 119 2.02 5.42 0.62
N VAL A 120 2.54 4.94 -0.51
CA VAL A 120 1.75 4.79 -1.75
C VAL A 120 0.76 3.64 -1.59
N ALA A 121 1.21 2.50 -1.06
CA ALA A 121 0.38 1.33 -0.83
C ALA A 121 -0.84 1.65 0.04
N ARG A 122 -0.65 2.37 1.16
CA ARG A 122 -1.73 2.78 2.07
C ARG A 122 -2.76 3.69 1.39
N ARG A 123 -2.32 4.67 0.60
CA ARG A 123 -3.22 5.54 -0.19
C ARG A 123 -4.01 4.77 -1.26
N LEU A 124 -3.48 3.66 -1.76
CA LEU A 124 -4.18 2.73 -2.65
C LEU A 124 -5.10 1.74 -1.91
N GLY A 125 -5.12 1.75 -0.57
CA GLY A 125 -5.98 0.90 0.26
C GLY A 125 -5.28 -0.32 0.88
N ALA A 126 -3.95 -0.40 0.87
CA ALA A 126 -3.23 -1.46 1.59
C ALA A 126 -3.32 -1.26 3.10
N VAL A 127 -3.77 -2.28 3.82
CA VAL A 127 -4.00 -2.26 5.27
C VAL A 127 -3.47 -3.55 5.91
N PRO A 128 -3.23 -3.60 7.23
CA PRO A 128 -2.60 -4.75 7.85
C PRO A 128 -3.48 -6.00 7.75
N VAL A 129 -2.86 -7.15 7.50
CA VAL A 129 -3.55 -8.44 7.47
C VAL A 129 -3.93 -8.89 8.88
N ASN A 130 -5.17 -8.62 9.28
CA ASN A 130 -5.77 -9.18 10.49
C ASN A 130 -7.31 -9.14 10.43
N TRP A 131 -7.94 -9.94 11.28
CA TRP A 131 -9.39 -10.06 11.37
C TRP A 131 -10.10 -8.75 11.72
N ALA A 132 -9.57 -7.98 12.67
CA ALA A 132 -10.21 -6.74 13.11
C ALA A 132 -10.30 -5.73 11.95
N THR A 133 -9.21 -5.55 11.20
CA THR A 133 -9.16 -4.68 10.03
C THR A 133 -10.12 -5.14 8.94
N ALA A 134 -10.17 -6.43 8.62
CA ALA A 134 -11.08 -6.98 7.63
C ALA A 134 -12.56 -6.76 8.03
N SER A 135 -12.91 -7.07 9.27
CA SER A 135 -14.27 -6.88 9.80
C SER A 135 -14.67 -5.40 9.82
N SER A 136 -13.77 -4.50 10.21
CA SER A 136 -14.04 -3.06 10.19
C SER A 136 -14.23 -2.51 8.77
N ALA A 137 -13.48 -3.02 7.78
CA ALA A 137 -13.68 -2.63 6.38
C ALA A 137 -15.07 -3.07 5.87
N LEU A 138 -15.45 -4.32 6.10
CA LEU A 138 -16.77 -4.84 5.71
C LEU A 138 -17.91 -4.09 6.42
N ALA A 139 -17.75 -3.76 7.70
CA ALA A 139 -18.75 -3.01 8.46
C ALA A 139 -18.95 -1.57 7.92
N ARG A 140 -17.95 -0.99 7.26
CA ARG A 140 -18.05 0.31 6.56
C ARG A 140 -18.67 0.20 5.17
N GLY A 141 -18.98 -1.01 4.72
CA GLY A 141 -19.60 -1.27 3.42
C GLY A 141 -18.61 -1.49 2.28
N ALA A 142 -17.32 -1.71 2.58
CA ALA A 142 -16.29 -2.04 1.59
C ALA A 142 -16.49 -3.43 0.98
#